data_AF-A0A2D6N1N4-F1
#
_entry.id   AF-A0A2D6N1N4-F1
#
_cell.length_a   1.000
_cell.length_b   1.000
_cell.length_c   1.000
_cell.angle_alpha   90.00
_cell.angle_beta   90.00
_cell.angle_gamma   90.00
#
_symmetry.space_group_name_H-M   'P 1'
#
loop_
_entity.id
_entity.type
_entity.pdbx_description
1 polymer ?
#
loop_
_entity_poly.entity_id
_entity_poly.type
_entity_poly.pdbx_seq_one_letter_code
_entity_poly.pdbx_strand_id
1 'polypeptide(L)'
;MLRHERSAPIWLFSFVDLAFLLLIAFTQIGPDMSPTAPDVGQIEIPRIASAAAPFSGSDPPSGWQLRVHRAVVAEASAIAHTPFELIEPGRAAASADSTQHIDAEELAARLELLRERQFPKPLLAPHRDSRSEDLLVAVGLLESSWQTERTVAVVPAKRVSSGPARQVRKRQ
;
A
#
# COMPACT_ATOMS: atom_id res chain seq x y z
N MET A 1 16.67 -8.81 59.30
CA MET A 1 17.45 -8.39 58.12
C MET A 1 17.56 -9.58 57.17
N LEU A 2 16.77 -9.62 56.09
CA LEU A 2 16.80 -10.69 55.09
C LEU A 2 17.30 -10.09 53.77
N ARG A 3 18.57 -10.38 53.43
CA ARG A 3 19.14 -10.04 52.12
C ARG A 3 18.50 -10.98 51.09
N HIS A 4 17.70 -10.42 50.19
CA HIS A 4 17.28 -11.12 48.97
C HIS A 4 18.46 -11.09 48.01
N GLU A 5 19.20 -12.18 47.94
CA GLU A 5 20.12 -12.42 46.84
C GLU A 5 19.30 -12.49 45.55
N ARG A 6 19.47 -11.47 44.70
CA ARG A 6 18.91 -11.46 43.35
C ARG A 6 19.69 -12.48 42.52
N SER A 7 19.31 -13.75 42.60
CA SER A 7 19.69 -14.74 41.60
C SER A 7 19.26 -14.19 40.25
N ALA A 8 20.22 -13.95 39.36
CA ALA A 8 19.90 -13.63 37.98
C ALA A 8 19.02 -14.76 37.43
N PRO A 9 17.86 -14.46 36.81
CA PRO A 9 16.92 -15.49 36.42
C PRO A 9 17.60 -16.42 35.42
N ILE A 10 17.72 -17.70 35.77
CA ILE A 10 18.29 -18.79 34.94
C ILE A 10 17.79 -18.74 33.49
N TRP A 11 16.59 -18.22 33.29
CA TRP A 11 15.97 -17.98 31.98
C TRP A 11 16.75 -17.03 31.06
N LEU A 12 17.45 -16.02 31.61
CA LEU A 12 18.27 -15.10 30.82
C LEU A 12 19.46 -15.81 30.18
N PHE A 13 20.06 -16.78 30.89
CA PHE A 13 21.18 -17.55 30.37
C PHE A 13 20.75 -18.44 29.19
N SER A 14 19.60 -19.12 29.31
CA SER A 14 19.03 -19.92 28.22
C SER A 14 18.60 -19.08 27.01
N PHE A 15 18.08 -17.87 27.22
CA PHE A 15 17.71 -16.96 26.14
C PHE A 15 18.93 -16.48 25.35
N VAL A 16 19.98 -16.08 26.06
CA VAL A 16 21.23 -15.63 25.44
C VAL A 16 21.88 -16.76 24.65
N ASP A 17 21.91 -17.97 25.19
CA ASP A 17 22.43 -19.15 24.51
C ASP A 17 21.66 -19.46 23.20
N LEU A 18 20.31 -19.46 23.26
CA LEU A 18 19.49 -19.65 22.07
C LEU A 18 19.71 -18.55 21.02
N ALA A 19 19.82 -17.30 21.44
CA ALA A 19 20.08 -16.18 20.52
C ALA A 19 21.45 -16.31 19.83
N PHE A 20 22.48 -16.73 20.56
CA PHE A 20 23.80 -16.98 20.00
C PHE A 20 23.79 -18.19 19.05
N LEU A 21 23.11 -19.28 19.42
CA LEU A 21 22.97 -20.45 18.54
C LEU A 21 22.25 -20.08 17.22
N LEU A 22 21.18 -19.28 17.30
CA LEU A 22 20.47 -18.79 16.11
C LEU A 22 21.35 -17.87 15.26
N LEU A 23 22.09 -16.95 15.89
CA LEU A 23 23.01 -16.06 15.17
C LEU A 23 24.10 -16.87 14.45
N ILE A 24 24.71 -17.85 15.13
CA ILE A 24 25.71 -18.74 14.53
C ILE A 24 25.10 -19.51 13.35
N ALA A 25 23.91 -20.09 13.52
CA ALA A 25 23.22 -20.80 12.44
C ALA A 25 22.98 -19.89 11.22
N PHE A 26 22.48 -18.66 11.41
CA PHE A 26 22.28 -17.71 10.32
C PHE A 26 23.59 -17.27 9.64
N THR A 27 24.68 -17.14 10.40
CA THR A 27 26.00 -16.82 9.82
C THR A 27 26.64 -17.99 9.08
N GLN A 28 26.35 -19.23 9.47
CA GLN A 28 26.81 -20.44 8.77
C GLN A 28 25.97 -20.74 7.53
N ILE A 29 24.77 -20.18 7.40
CA ILE A 29 23.98 -20.14 6.16
C ILE A 29 24.58 -19.06 5.20
N GLY A 30 25.92 -18.95 5.17
CA GLY A 30 26.65 -18.24 4.14
C GLY A 30 26.37 -18.81 2.75
N PRO A 31 26.74 -18.09 1.68
CA PRO A 31 26.10 -18.11 0.36
C PRO A 31 26.36 -19.36 -0.49
N ASP A 32 26.67 -20.51 0.10
CA ASP A 32 26.94 -21.77 -0.61
C ASP A 32 25.66 -22.62 -0.83
N MET A 33 24.54 -21.94 -1.12
CA MET A 33 23.41 -22.58 -1.80
C MET A 33 23.54 -22.36 -3.31
N SER A 34 24.25 -23.29 -3.95
CA SER A 34 24.25 -23.63 -5.39
C SER A 34 25.02 -22.72 -6.37
N PRO A 35 25.83 -23.29 -7.31
CA PRO A 35 26.55 -22.59 -8.38
C PRO A 35 25.65 -22.08 -9.53
N THR A 36 24.37 -21.86 -9.26
CA THR A 36 23.46 -21.14 -10.15
C THR A 36 22.97 -19.92 -9.41
N ALA A 37 23.89 -19.00 -9.09
CA ALA A 37 23.50 -17.63 -8.83
C ALA A 37 22.72 -17.19 -10.09
N PRO A 38 21.40 -16.90 -10.00
CA PRO A 38 20.75 -16.21 -11.11
C PRO A 38 21.57 -14.95 -11.35
N ASP A 39 21.94 -14.69 -12.61
CA ASP A 39 22.65 -13.49 -13.01
C ASP A 39 21.88 -12.29 -12.45
N VAL A 40 22.34 -11.78 -11.31
CA VAL A 40 21.80 -10.60 -10.68
C VAL A 40 22.31 -9.49 -11.57
N GLY A 41 21.54 -9.25 -12.63
CA GLY A 41 21.84 -8.28 -13.66
C GLY A 41 22.38 -7.03 -13.01
N GLN A 42 23.53 -6.57 -13.52
CA GLN A 42 24.17 -5.34 -13.09
C GLN A 42 23.12 -4.30 -12.77
N ILE A 43 22.95 -4.02 -11.48
CA ILE A 43 22.12 -2.90 -11.04
C ILE A 43 22.97 -1.67 -11.34
N GLU A 44 22.77 -1.09 -12.52
CA GLU A 44 23.25 0.25 -12.82
C GLU A 44 22.54 1.19 -11.86
N ILE A 45 23.20 1.51 -10.74
CA ILE A 45 22.73 2.51 -9.80
C ILE A 45 22.79 3.85 -10.56
N PRO A 46 21.64 4.50 -10.86
CA PRO A 46 21.66 5.77 -11.54
C PRO A 46 22.41 6.76 -10.66
N ARG A 47 23.54 7.28 -11.17
CA ARG A 47 24.25 8.36 -10.48
C ARG A 47 23.33 9.57 -10.48
N ILE A 48 22.82 9.92 -9.29
CA ILE A 48 22.07 11.14 -9.08
C ILE A 48 23.02 12.29 -9.37
N ALA A 49 22.82 12.95 -10.51
CA ALA A 49 23.53 14.18 -10.82
C ALA A 49 23.27 15.19 -9.70
N SER A 50 24.33 15.90 -9.33
CA SER A 50 24.43 16.88 -8.24
C SER A 50 23.12 17.61 -7.91
N ALA A 51 22.90 17.83 -6.61
CA ALA A 51 21.80 18.58 -6.03
C ALA A 51 21.58 19.93 -6.74
N ALA A 52 20.63 19.95 -7.68
CA ALA A 52 20.15 21.16 -8.31
C ALA A 52 18.67 21.31 -7.95
N ALA A 53 18.44 22.21 -6.99
CA ALA A 53 17.18 22.87 -6.66
C ALA A 53 15.99 22.01 -6.16
N PRO A 54 15.18 22.55 -5.24
CA PRO A 54 13.93 21.90 -4.85
C PRO A 54 13.03 21.74 -6.08
N PHE A 55 12.49 20.54 -6.29
CA PHE A 55 11.43 20.22 -7.27
C PHE A 55 10.39 21.35 -7.36
N SER A 56 10.64 22.30 -8.25
CA SER A 56 9.78 23.44 -8.56
C SER A 56 9.64 23.42 -10.07
N GLY A 57 8.91 22.41 -10.53
CA GLY A 57 8.75 22.08 -11.92
C GLY A 57 7.67 21.02 -12.01
N SER A 58 6.42 21.48 -11.99
CA SER A 58 5.26 20.72 -12.43
C SER A 58 5.41 20.45 -13.93
N ASP A 59 6.38 19.63 -14.32
CA ASP A 59 6.33 19.06 -15.66
C ASP A 59 5.02 18.25 -15.74
N PRO A 60 4.17 18.51 -16.75
CA PRO A 60 2.92 17.79 -16.89
C PRO A 60 3.26 16.29 -16.97
N PRO A 61 2.55 15.44 -16.22
CA PRO A 61 2.82 14.01 -16.28
C PRO A 61 2.66 13.55 -17.73
N SER A 62 3.64 12.80 -18.24
CA SER A 62 3.64 12.25 -19.60
C SER A 62 2.59 11.14 -19.79
N GLY A 63 1.86 10.80 -18.74
CA GLY A 63 0.79 9.81 -18.72
C GLY A 63 -0.28 10.12 -17.68
N TRP A 64 -1.30 9.27 -17.61
CA TRP A 64 -2.36 9.38 -16.62
C TRP A 64 -1.81 9.27 -15.19
N GLN A 65 -2.30 10.11 -14.27
CA GLN A 65 -1.89 10.10 -12.88
C GLN A 65 -3.12 9.98 -11.96
N LEU A 66 -3.09 9.01 -11.05
CA LEU A 66 -4.08 8.88 -9.99
C LEU A 66 -3.51 9.50 -8.71
N ARG A 67 -4.09 10.62 -8.28
CA ARG A 67 -3.76 11.26 -7.01
C ARG A 67 -4.74 10.87 -5.93
N VAL A 68 -4.21 10.73 -4.71
CA VAL A 68 -5.01 10.46 -3.52
C VAL A 68 -4.83 11.62 -2.57
N HIS A 69 -5.91 12.27 -2.20
CA HIS A 69 -5.95 13.42 -1.31
C HIS A 69 -6.61 13.03 0.01
N ARG A 70 -6.47 13.89 1.02
CA ARG A 70 -7.36 13.83 2.18
C ARG A 70 -8.76 14.18 1.70
N ALA A 71 -9.76 13.38 2.06
CA ALA A 71 -11.15 13.75 1.82
C ALA A 71 -11.47 15.08 2.51
N VAL A 72 -11.77 16.10 1.70
CA VAL A 72 -12.33 17.35 2.18
C VAL A 72 -13.79 17.07 2.45
N VAL A 73 -14.16 16.93 3.72
CA VAL A 73 -15.57 16.94 4.12
C VAL A 73 -16.06 18.35 3.83
N ALA A 74 -16.71 18.56 2.69
CA ALA A 74 -17.37 19.82 2.41
C ALA A 74 -18.43 20.03 3.51
N GLU A 75 -18.19 20.99 4.40
CA GLU A 75 -18.94 21.22 5.65
C GLU A 75 -20.45 21.49 5.46
N ALA A 76 -20.95 21.53 4.22
CA ALA A 76 -22.34 21.79 3.89
C ALA A 76 -23.14 20.57 3.41
N SER A 77 -22.58 19.36 3.36
CA SER A 77 -23.37 18.19 2.95
C SER A 77 -22.80 16.87 3.47
N ALA A 78 -23.67 16.04 4.04
CA ALA A 78 -23.42 14.68 4.47
C ALA A 78 -23.12 13.70 3.31
N ILE A 79 -22.37 14.13 2.29
CA ILE A 79 -22.43 13.56 0.94
C ILE A 79 -21.00 13.33 0.41
N ALA A 80 -20.69 12.04 0.19
CA ALA A 80 -19.58 11.44 -0.56
C ALA A 80 -18.13 11.70 -0.06
N HIS A 81 -17.45 10.62 0.33
CA HIS A 81 -16.01 10.59 0.58
C HIS A 81 -15.29 10.54 -0.79
N THR A 82 -14.72 11.65 -1.25
CA THR A 82 -14.11 11.79 -2.58
C THR A 82 -12.60 12.08 -2.49
N PRO A 83 -11.75 11.09 -2.15
CA PRO A 83 -10.32 11.34 -1.95
C PRO A 83 -9.52 11.21 -3.24
N PHE A 84 -10.13 10.84 -4.38
CA PHE A 84 -9.39 10.47 -5.58
C PHE A 84 -9.47 11.57 -6.64
N GLU A 85 -8.38 11.76 -7.38
CA GLU A 85 -8.31 12.66 -8.53
C GLU A 85 -7.57 11.95 -9.66
N LEU A 86 -8.14 11.93 -10.86
CA LEU A 86 -7.54 11.32 -12.04
C LEU A 86 -7.15 12.41 -13.04
N ILE A 87 -5.85 12.56 -13.27
CA ILE A 87 -5.28 13.63 -14.10
C ILE A 87 -4.90 13.07 -15.47
N GLU A 88 -5.37 13.77 -16.51
CA GLU A 88 -5.10 13.46 -17.91
C GLU A 88 -3.72 14.01 -18.34
N PRO A 89 -2.99 13.28 -19.21
CA PRO A 89 -1.71 13.76 -19.73
C PRO A 89 -1.91 15.04 -20.57
N GLY A 90 -1.04 16.03 -20.38
CA GLY A 90 -1.09 17.30 -21.11
C GLY A 90 -2.15 18.29 -20.64
N ARG A 91 -3.05 17.91 -19.73
CA ARG A 91 -3.89 18.86 -19.01
C ARG A 91 -3.07 19.43 -17.86
N ALA A 92 -2.55 20.64 -18.05
CA ALA A 92 -1.88 21.36 -16.97
C ALA A 92 -2.83 21.41 -15.76
N ALA A 93 -2.31 21.09 -14.57
CA ALA A 93 -3.00 21.18 -13.29
C ALA A 93 -3.25 22.66 -12.90
N ALA A 94 -3.66 23.48 -13.87
CA ALA A 94 -3.60 24.93 -13.84
C ALA A 94 -4.74 25.56 -13.03
N SER A 95 -5.63 24.79 -12.41
CA SER A 95 -6.59 25.30 -11.43
C SER A 95 -7.07 24.16 -10.54
N ALA A 96 -6.64 24.18 -9.28
CA ALA A 96 -7.10 23.30 -8.20
C ALA A 96 -8.65 23.31 -8.00
N ASP A 97 -9.34 24.27 -8.62
CA ASP A 97 -10.80 24.42 -8.59
C ASP A 97 -11.54 23.67 -9.72
N SER A 98 -10.84 23.08 -10.70
CA SER A 98 -11.48 22.39 -11.83
C SER A 98 -11.25 20.89 -11.89
N THR A 99 -10.42 20.33 -10.99
CA THR A 99 -10.26 18.88 -10.92
C THR A 99 -11.26 18.27 -9.96
N GLN A 100 -12.23 17.59 -10.57
CA GLN A 100 -13.33 16.92 -9.89
C GLN A 100 -12.76 15.78 -9.04
N HIS A 101 -12.86 15.92 -7.72
CA HIS A 101 -12.62 14.83 -6.79
C HIS A 101 -13.73 13.79 -6.96
N ILE A 102 -13.34 12.52 -7.01
CA ILE A 102 -14.23 11.39 -7.25
C ILE A 102 -14.17 10.39 -6.10
N ASP A 103 -15.23 9.62 -5.92
CA ASP A 103 -15.27 8.53 -4.95
C ASP A 103 -14.69 7.22 -5.54
N ALA A 104 -14.71 6.16 -4.74
CA ALA A 104 -14.16 4.87 -5.15
C ALA A 104 -14.95 4.21 -6.29
N GLU A 105 -16.27 4.39 -6.32
CA GLU A 105 -17.15 3.77 -7.33
C GLU A 105 -16.95 4.44 -8.68
N GLU A 106 -16.92 5.77 -8.70
CA GLU A 106 -16.62 6.55 -9.89
C GLU A 106 -15.17 6.33 -10.37
N LEU A 107 -14.20 6.23 -9.47
CA LEU A 107 -12.83 5.88 -9.82
C LEU A 107 -12.77 4.52 -10.53
N ALA A 108 -13.47 3.50 -10.02
CA ALA A 108 -13.50 2.17 -10.64
C ALA A 108 -14.07 2.23 -12.06
N ALA A 109 -15.18 2.95 -12.25
CA ALA A 109 -15.78 3.13 -13.57
C ALA A 109 -14.84 3.84 -14.56
N ARG A 110 -14.15 4.90 -14.11
CA ARG A 110 -13.19 5.65 -14.96
C ARG A 110 -11.96 4.81 -15.31
N LEU A 111 -11.45 4.01 -14.38
CA LEU A 111 -10.32 3.10 -14.63
C LEU A 111 -10.68 2.02 -15.65
N GLU A 112 -11.90 1.47 -15.60
CA GLU A 112 -12.38 0.53 -16.63
C GLU A 112 -12.47 1.17 -18.01
N LEU A 113 -12.99 2.39 -18.12
CA LEU A 113 -13.03 3.12 -19.39
C LEU A 113 -11.62 3.37 -19.96
N LEU A 114 -10.65 3.70 -19.11
CA LEU A 114 -9.26 3.87 -19.53
C LEU A 114 -8.65 2.56 -20.04
N ARG A 115 -8.93 1.45 -19.35
CA ARG A 115 -8.51 0.11 -19.74
C ARG A 115 -9.11 -0.31 -21.08
N GLU A 116 -10.42 -0.11 -21.28
CA GLU A 116 -11.10 -0.42 -22.55
C GLU A 116 -10.51 0.35 -23.73
N ARG A 117 -10.10 1.60 -23.49
CA ARG A 117 -9.41 2.44 -24.48
C ARG A 117 -7.91 2.11 -24.65
N GLN A 118 -7.43 1.05 -23.99
CA GLN A 118 -6.05 0.58 -24.04
C GLN A 118 -5.02 1.64 -23.61
N PHE A 119 -5.40 2.55 -22.71
CA PHE A 119 -4.44 3.49 -22.12
C PHE A 119 -3.47 2.77 -21.18
N PRO A 120 -2.24 3.29 -21.02
CA PRO A 120 -1.29 2.76 -20.06
C PRO A 120 -1.78 2.93 -18.63
N LYS A 121 -1.31 2.04 -17.75
CA LYS A 121 -1.61 2.05 -16.31
C LYS A 121 -1.31 3.43 -15.70
N PRO A 122 -2.28 4.09 -15.04
CA PRO A 122 -2.03 5.36 -14.38
C PRO A 122 -0.97 5.25 -13.29
N LEU A 123 -0.16 6.29 -13.13
CA LEU A 123 0.82 6.38 -12.05
C LEU A 123 0.14 6.81 -10.74
N LEU A 124 0.34 6.06 -9.67
CA LEU A 124 -0.16 6.39 -8.35
C LEU A 124 0.73 7.46 -7.69
N ALA A 125 0.11 8.57 -7.28
CA ALA A 125 0.79 9.68 -6.64
C ALA A 125 0.06 10.11 -5.36
N PRO A 126 0.42 9.53 -4.21
CA PRO A 126 -0.20 9.91 -2.94
C PRO A 126 0.22 11.32 -2.52
N HIS A 127 -0.72 12.08 -1.97
CA HIS A 127 -0.42 13.33 -1.29
C HIS A 127 0.19 13.05 0.10
N ARG A 128 0.86 14.05 0.68
CA ARG A 128 1.43 13.95 2.04
C ARG A 128 0.39 13.62 3.11
N ASP A 129 -0.86 14.02 2.90
CA ASP A 129 -1.93 13.98 3.89
C ASP A 129 -2.98 12.89 3.57
N SER A 130 -2.69 12.00 2.61
CA SER A 130 -3.59 10.90 2.25
C SER A 130 -3.71 9.90 3.39
N ARG A 131 -4.91 9.34 3.57
CA ARG A 131 -5.11 8.25 4.54
C ARG A 131 -4.64 6.94 3.92
N SER A 132 -4.04 6.07 4.75
CA SER A 132 -3.59 4.74 4.30
C SER A 132 -4.73 3.88 3.75
N GLU A 133 -5.95 4.05 4.28
CA GLU A 133 -7.16 3.39 3.80
C GLU A 133 -7.47 3.75 2.34
N ASP A 134 -7.53 5.04 2.02
CA ASP A 134 -7.78 5.53 0.66
C ASP A 134 -6.69 5.07 -0.32
N LEU A 135 -5.44 5.08 0.13
CA LEU A 135 -4.32 4.59 -0.68
C LEU A 135 -4.48 3.09 -1.01
N LEU A 136 -4.84 2.27 -0.04
CA LEU A 136 -5.05 0.83 -0.26
C LEU A 136 -6.24 0.58 -1.18
N VAL A 137 -7.30 1.38 -1.07
CA VAL A 137 -8.45 1.33 -1.99
C VAL A 137 -8.00 1.68 -3.42
N ALA A 138 -7.26 2.77 -3.60
CA ALA A 138 -6.75 3.18 -4.91
C ALA A 138 -5.85 2.11 -5.55
N VAL A 139 -4.93 1.52 -4.77
CA VAL A 139 -4.08 0.41 -5.22
C VAL A 139 -4.92 -0.79 -5.63
N GLY A 140 -5.88 -1.18 -4.79
CA GLY A 140 -6.75 -2.33 -5.07
C GLY A 140 -7.54 -2.18 -6.38
N LEU A 141 -8.14 -1.00 -6.60
CA LEU A 141 -8.87 -0.70 -7.83
C LEU A 141 -7.95 -0.71 -9.05
N LEU A 142 -6.79 -0.06 -8.94
CA LEU A 142 -5.83 0.07 -10.02
C LEU A 142 -5.21 -1.28 -10.42
N GLU A 143 -4.89 -2.14 -9.45
CA GLU A 143 -4.46 -3.51 -9.74
C GLU A 143 -5.59 -4.37 -10.31
N SER A 144 -6.84 -4.20 -9.86
CA SER A 144 -7.98 -4.97 -10.38
C SER A 144 -8.26 -4.70 -11.86
N SER A 145 -8.10 -3.45 -12.32
CA SER A 145 -8.30 -3.09 -13.72
C SER A 145 -7.07 -3.43 -14.60
N TRP A 146 -5.84 -3.32 -14.08
CA TRP A 146 -4.62 -3.58 -14.87
C TRP A 146 -3.98 -4.95 -14.61
N GLN A 147 -4.74 -5.95 -14.17
CA GLN A 147 -4.22 -7.30 -13.94
C GLN A 147 -3.47 -7.81 -15.18
N THR A 148 -2.15 -7.77 -15.10
CA THR A 148 -1.29 -8.68 -15.84
C THR A 148 -1.43 -10.03 -15.12
N GLU A 149 -1.44 -11.16 -15.84
CA GLU A 149 -1.76 -12.52 -15.35
C GLU A 149 -0.92 -13.06 -14.17
N ARG A 150 -0.17 -12.21 -13.44
CA ARG A 150 0.85 -12.59 -12.46
C ARG A 150 0.76 -11.86 -11.12
N THR A 151 -0.43 -11.63 -10.56
CA THR A 151 -0.52 -11.32 -9.12
C THR A 151 -1.80 -11.83 -8.48
N VAL A 152 -1.63 -12.70 -7.49
CA VAL A 152 -2.69 -13.15 -6.58
C VAL A 152 -2.83 -12.10 -5.48
N ALA A 153 -3.88 -11.28 -5.55
CA ALA A 153 -4.26 -10.41 -4.44
C ALA A 153 -5.07 -11.23 -3.41
N VAL A 154 -4.66 -11.18 -2.13
CA VAL A 154 -5.44 -11.75 -1.03
C VAL A 154 -6.60 -10.79 -0.74
N VAL A 155 -7.79 -11.13 -1.24
CA VAL A 155 -9.02 -10.41 -0.95
C VAL A 155 -9.45 -10.74 0.49
N PRO A 156 -9.64 -9.75 1.38
CA PRO A 156 -10.19 -10.01 2.70
C PRO A 156 -11.61 -10.56 2.58
N ALA A 157 -11.85 -11.70 3.23
CA ALA A 157 -13.12 -12.40 3.14
C ALA A 157 -14.30 -11.49 3.54
N LYS A 158 -15.35 -11.50 2.69
CA LYS A 158 -16.65 -10.88 2.96
C LYS A 158 -17.14 -11.37 4.32
N ARG A 159 -17.31 -10.48 5.30
CA ARG A 159 -17.88 -10.83 6.61
C ARG A 159 -19.27 -11.41 6.37
N VAL A 160 -19.40 -12.72 6.55
CA VAL A 160 -20.70 -13.40 6.58
C VAL A 160 -21.38 -12.96 7.87
N SER A 161 -22.44 -12.17 7.75
CA SER A 161 -23.32 -11.86 8.87
C SER A 161 -23.88 -13.17 9.41
N SER A 162 -23.52 -13.51 10.64
CA SER A 162 -24.11 -14.62 11.39
C SER A 162 -25.63 -14.43 11.45
N GLY A 163 -26.36 -15.36 10.82
CA GLY A 163 -27.81 -15.43 10.84
C GLY A 163 -28.39 -15.65 12.25
N PRO A 164 -29.70 -15.41 12.43
CA PRO A 164 -30.30 -15.11 13.73
C PRO A 164 -30.42 -16.29 14.69
N ALA A 165 -30.45 -15.93 15.97
CA ALA A 165 -30.46 -16.79 17.14
C ALA A 165 -31.63 -17.80 17.16
N ARG A 166 -31.26 -19.05 17.49
CA ARG A 166 -32.12 -20.18 17.81
C ARG A 166 -33.07 -19.84 18.97
N GLN A 167 -34.35 -19.61 18.69
CA GLN A 167 -35.38 -19.55 19.73
C GLN A 167 -35.66 -20.96 20.28
N VAL A 168 -35.31 -21.16 21.56
CA VAL A 168 -35.66 -22.35 22.34
C VAL A 168 -37.12 -22.22 22.77
N ARG A 169 -38.02 -22.97 22.15
CA ARG A 169 -39.39 -23.17 22.62
C ARG A 169 -39.38 -23.96 23.92
N LYS A 170 -39.67 -23.30 25.06
CA LYS A 170 -40.15 -23.98 26.28
C LYS A 170 -41.61 -24.37 26.04
N ARG A 171 -41.91 -25.67 26.05
CA ARG A 171 -43.28 -26.17 26.22
C ARG A 171 -43.52 -26.37 27.72
N GLN A 172 -44.58 -25.72 28.21
CA GLN A 172 -45.29 -26.08 29.43
C GLN A 172 -46.15 -27.32 29.16
#